data_AF-A0A926V4V2-F1
#
_entry.id   AF-A0A926V4V2-F1
#
_cell.length_a   1.000
_cell.length_b   1.000
_cell.length_c   1.000
_cell.angle_alpha   90.00
_cell.angle_beta   90.00
_cell.angle_gamma   90.00
#
_symmetry.space_group_name_H-M   'P 1'
#
loop_
_entity.id
_entity.type
_entity.pdbx_description
1 polymer ?
#
loop_
_entity_poly.entity_id
_entity_poly.type
_entity_poly.pdbx_seq_one_letter_code
_entity_poly.pdbx_strand_id
1 'polypeptide(L)'
;MLKLNYTDVGLYMERIMTNPELLIAQRVLLAMRLGQTLHVEPGRASFLLPADIPELEVLETALHREYDSAVTLIAVDEEFVEVGLSGSWIAEDKDAHEGMFLTVMSDRTEFLIHKLWQMSEVHISSLA
;
A
#
# COMPACT_ATOMS: atom_id res chain seq x y z
N MET A 1 6.12 6.80 5.21
CA MET A 1 5.09 5.75 5.13
C MET A 1 4.41 5.77 3.79
N LEU A 2 3.80 4.64 3.45
CA LEU A 2 2.97 4.51 2.26
C LEU A 2 1.49 4.62 2.63
N LYS A 3 0.78 5.36 1.78
CA LYS A 3 -0.67 5.49 1.79
C LYS A 3 -1.20 5.01 0.45
N LEU A 4 -2.04 3.98 0.51
CA LEU A 4 -2.74 3.41 -0.64
C LEU A 4 -4.19 3.88 -0.57
N ASN A 5 -4.70 4.46 -1.65
CA ASN A 5 -6.08 4.92 -1.76
C ASN A 5 -6.77 4.02 -2.78
N TYR A 6 -7.77 3.28 -2.31
CA TYR A 6 -8.62 2.46 -3.16
C TYR A 6 -9.85 3.29 -3.50
N THR A 7 -10.06 3.49 -4.78
CA THR A 7 -11.18 4.25 -5.34
C THR A 7 -11.84 3.41 -6.43
N ASP A 8 -13.01 3.84 -6.88
CA ASP A 8 -13.74 3.27 -8.02
C ASP A 8 -12.91 3.27 -9.31
N VAL A 9 -11.91 4.16 -9.40
CA VAL A 9 -11.01 4.31 -10.55
C VAL A 9 -9.74 3.46 -10.40
N GLY A 10 -9.54 2.84 -9.25
CA GLY A 10 -8.41 1.96 -8.95
C GLY A 10 -7.58 2.42 -7.76
N LEU A 11 -6.34 1.92 -7.72
CA LEU A 11 -5.39 2.13 -6.64
C LEU A 11 -4.49 3.34 -6.93
N TYR A 12 -4.40 4.27 -5.98
CA TYR A 12 -3.41 5.35 -5.99
C TYR A 12 -2.49 5.26 -4.77
N MET A 13 -1.18 5.19 -5.00
CA MET A 13 -0.16 5.11 -3.95
C MET A 13 0.66 6.39 -3.83
N GLU A 14 0.84 6.87 -2.60
CA GLU A 14 1.71 7.99 -2.31
C GLU A 14 2.57 7.75 -1.06
N ARG A 15 3.74 8.39 -1.04
CA ARG A 15 4.60 8.49 0.14
C ARG A 15 4.20 9.71 0.96
N ILE A 16 3.95 9.50 2.24
CA ILE A 16 3.61 10.57 3.18
C ILE A 16 4.58 10.59 4.37
N MET A 17 4.82 11.80 4.89
CA MET A 17 5.76 12.06 5.99
C MET A 17 5.06 12.11 7.38
N THR A 18 3.73 12.09 7.41
CA THR A 18 2.91 12.27 8.63
C THR A 18 2.64 10.96 9.32
N ASN A 19 3.05 10.77 10.59
CA ASN A 19 2.78 9.56 11.40
C ASN A 19 1.38 8.93 11.13
N PRO A 20 1.28 7.62 10.87
CA PRO A 20 0.00 6.97 10.54
C PRO A 20 -1.04 7.10 11.67
N GLU A 21 -0.63 7.01 12.93
CA GLU A 21 -1.51 7.19 14.09
C GLU A 21 -2.06 8.62 14.15
N LEU A 22 -1.24 9.61 13.81
CA LEU A 22 -1.68 11.00 13.74
C LEU A 22 -2.71 11.19 12.62
N LEU A 23 -2.50 10.56 11.45
CA LEU A 23 -3.44 10.61 10.34
C LEU A 23 -4.77 9.92 10.71
N ILE A 24 -4.71 8.74 11.33
CA ILE A 24 -5.88 8.02 11.83
C ILE A 24 -6.63 8.89 12.85
N ALA A 25 -5.94 9.46 13.84
CA ALA A 25 -6.56 10.31 14.85
C ALA A 25 -7.25 11.53 14.24
N GLN A 26 -6.65 12.16 13.23
CA GLN A 26 -7.26 13.28 12.49
C GLN A 26 -8.54 12.86 11.77
N ARG A 27 -8.55 11.66 11.15
CA ARG A 27 -9.74 11.13 10.46
C ARG A 27 -10.85 10.75 11.43
N VAL A 28 -10.51 10.10 12.54
CA VAL A 28 -11.47 9.78 13.61
C VAL A 28 -12.10 11.06 14.16
N LEU A 29 -11.29 12.07 14.46
CA LEU A 29 -11.77 13.36 14.98
C LEU A 29 -12.70 14.07 13.98
N LEU A 30 -12.38 14.00 12.68
CA LEU A 30 -13.22 14.57 11.63
C LEU A 30 -14.57 13.84 11.55
N ALA A 31 -14.57 12.50 11.47
CA ALA A 31 -15.78 11.70 11.40
C ALA A 31 -16.69 11.95 12.61
N MET A 32 -16.12 11.98 13.82
CA MET A 32 -16.84 12.32 15.04
C MET A 32 -17.51 13.70 14.99
N ARG A 33 -16.82 14.71 14.43
CA ARG A 33 -17.37 16.08 14.29
C ARG A 33 -18.48 16.16 13.25
N LEU A 34 -18.43 15.31 12.23
CA LEU A 34 -19.43 15.25 11.17
C LEU A 34 -20.60 14.31 11.50
N GLY A 35 -20.54 13.59 12.62
CA GLY A 35 -21.54 12.57 12.97
C GLY A 35 -21.53 11.38 11.99
N GLN A 36 -20.39 11.13 11.35
CA GLN A 36 -20.21 10.03 10.39
C GLN A 36 -19.51 8.84 11.05
N THR A 37 -19.78 7.65 10.53
CA THR A 37 -19.03 6.45 10.91
C THR A 37 -17.66 6.46 10.24
N LEU A 38 -16.68 5.88 10.92
CA LEU A 38 -15.37 5.61 10.36
C LEU A 38 -14.94 4.25 10.89
N HIS A 39 -14.76 3.30 9.98
CA HIS A 39 -14.20 2.00 10.27
C HIS A 39 -12.68 2.07 10.21
N VAL A 40 -12.03 1.56 11.26
CA VAL A 40 -10.56 1.47 11.33
C VAL A 40 -10.18 0.11 11.89
N GLU A 41 -9.38 -0.65 11.15
CA GLU A 41 -8.94 -1.97 11.58
C GLU A 41 -7.52 -2.31 11.08
N PRO A 42 -6.79 -3.19 11.79
CA PRO A 42 -5.62 -3.85 11.23
C PRO A 42 -6.02 -4.70 10.03
N GLY A 43 -5.20 -4.69 8.97
CA GLY A 43 -5.49 -5.44 7.77
C GLY A 43 -4.27 -5.73 6.92
N ARG A 44 -4.53 -6.29 5.74
CA ARG A 44 -3.54 -6.48 4.68
C ARG A 44 -4.03 -5.81 3.39
N ALA A 45 -3.09 -5.21 2.68
CA ALA A 45 -3.30 -4.72 1.33
C ALA A 45 -2.40 -5.51 0.38
N SER A 46 -2.84 -5.71 -0.86
CA SER A 46 -1.95 -6.23 -1.89
C SER A 46 -2.20 -5.58 -3.25
N PHE A 47 -1.17 -5.65 -4.09
CA PHE A 47 -1.18 -5.23 -5.48
C PHE A 47 -0.15 -6.06 -6.26
N LEU A 48 -0.30 -6.08 -7.58
CA LEU A 48 0.58 -6.84 -8.47
C LEU A 48 1.67 -5.94 -9.06
N LEU A 49 2.86 -6.51 -9.20
CA LEU A 49 3.96 -5.95 -9.98
C LEU A 49 4.36 -6.95 -11.08
N PRO A 50 4.77 -6.47 -12.26
CA PRO A 50 5.40 -7.33 -13.27
C PRO A 50 6.65 -8.02 -12.72
N ALA A 51 6.77 -9.33 -12.96
CA ALA A 51 7.85 -10.17 -12.47
C ALA A 51 9.20 -9.90 -13.19
N ASP A 52 9.15 -9.27 -14.36
CA ASP A 52 10.32 -9.00 -15.21
C ASP A 52 11.06 -7.69 -14.86
N ILE A 53 10.61 -6.94 -13.85
CA ILE A 53 11.24 -5.69 -13.43
C ILE A 53 12.53 -6.00 -12.65
N PRO A 54 13.73 -5.61 -13.14
CA PRO A 54 14.99 -5.91 -12.47
C PRO A 54 15.10 -5.30 -11.07
N GLU A 55 14.46 -4.16 -10.83
CA GLU A 55 14.42 -3.53 -9.50
C GLU A 55 13.65 -4.34 -8.44
N LEU A 56 12.89 -5.37 -8.82
CA LEU A 56 12.22 -6.25 -7.88
C LEU A 56 13.24 -7.03 -7.02
N GLU A 57 14.35 -7.48 -7.61
CA GLU A 57 15.45 -8.14 -6.89
C GLU A 57 16.08 -7.23 -5.83
N VAL A 58 16.08 -5.91 -6.08
CA VAL A 58 16.59 -4.91 -5.13
C VAL A 58 15.66 -4.80 -3.91
N LEU A 59 14.34 -4.87 -4.13
CA LEU A 59 13.35 -4.91 -3.05
C LEU A 59 13.49 -6.21 -2.25
N GLU A 60 13.55 -7.37 -2.91
CA GLU A 60 13.74 -8.67 -2.25
C GLU A 60 14.98 -8.67 -1.35
N THR A 61 16.10 -8.17 -1.87
CA THR A 61 17.36 -8.07 -1.13
C THR A 61 17.23 -7.14 0.08
N ALA A 62 16.50 -6.03 -0.05
CA ALA A 62 16.26 -5.10 1.06
C ALA A 62 15.41 -5.76 2.17
N LEU A 63 14.31 -6.41 1.80
CA LEU A 63 13.42 -7.11 2.73
C LEU A 63 14.14 -8.20 3.52
N HIS A 64 14.98 -9.00 2.85
CA HIS A 64 15.78 -10.04 3.50
C HIS A 64 16.78 -9.47 4.53
N ARG A 65 17.34 -8.28 4.28
CA ARG A 65 18.30 -7.63 5.18
C ARG A 65 17.63 -7.01 6.40
N GLU A 66 16.43 -6.47 6.21
CA GLU A 66 15.71 -5.72 7.23
C GLU A 66 14.87 -6.64 8.13
N TYR A 67 14.69 -7.92 7.76
CA TYR A 67 13.78 -8.86 8.43
C TYR A 67 12.37 -8.26 8.58
N ASP A 68 11.95 -7.48 7.59
CA ASP A 68 10.69 -6.74 7.64
C ASP A 68 9.51 -7.66 7.33
N SER A 69 8.79 -8.07 8.37
CA SER A 69 7.59 -8.90 8.26
C SER A 69 6.35 -8.13 7.77
N ALA A 70 6.42 -6.81 7.64
CA ALA A 70 5.29 -6.00 7.17
C ALA A 70 5.03 -6.19 5.67
N VAL A 71 6.03 -6.63 4.92
CA VAL A 71 5.97 -6.82 3.46
C VAL A 71 6.18 -8.28 3.10
N THR A 72 5.37 -8.79 2.18
CA THR A 72 5.51 -10.13 1.60
C THR A 72 5.57 -10.02 0.08
N LEU A 73 6.45 -10.81 -0.55
CA LEU A 73 6.52 -10.97 -2.00
C LEU A 73 6.19 -12.41 -2.34
N ILE A 74 5.17 -12.62 -3.18
CA ILE A 74 4.69 -13.94 -3.57
C ILE A 74 4.58 -13.98 -5.09
N ALA A 75 5.33 -14.88 -5.73
CA ALA A 75 5.15 -15.14 -7.15
C ALA A 75 3.75 -15.71 -7.41
N VAL A 76 2.97 -15.06 -8.27
CA VAL A 76 1.62 -15.49 -8.62
C VAL A 76 1.68 -16.41 -9.84
N ASP A 77 2.36 -15.96 -10.88
CA ASP A 77 2.62 -16.68 -12.13
C ASP A 77 3.96 -16.22 -12.75
N GLU A 78 4.18 -16.52 -14.03
CA GLU A 78 5.40 -16.12 -14.75
C GLU A 78 5.47 -14.62 -15.05
N GLU A 79 4.34 -13.92 -15.00
CA GLU A 79 4.21 -12.51 -15.38
C GLU A 79 4.12 -11.57 -14.15
N PHE A 80 3.62 -12.06 -13.02
CA PHE A 80 3.31 -11.20 -11.87
C PHE A 80 3.82 -11.73 -10.51
N VAL A 81 4.22 -10.77 -9.68
CA VAL A 81 4.50 -10.95 -8.27
C VAL A 81 3.52 -10.10 -7.45
N GLU A 82 2.90 -10.72 -6.46
CA GLU A 82 2.04 -10.05 -5.49
C GLU A 82 2.88 -9.44 -4.37
N VAL A 83 2.70 -8.14 -4.16
CA VAL A 83 3.24 -7.43 -3.01
C VAL A 83 2.14 -7.33 -1.97
N GLY A 84 2.31 -8.03 -0.85
CA GLY A 84 1.43 -7.94 0.32
C GLY A 84 2.01 -7.00 1.37
N LEU A 85 1.17 -6.16 1.97
CA LEU A 85 1.51 -5.17 2.97
C LEU A 85 0.63 -5.35 4.21
N SER A 86 1.21 -5.23 5.39
CA SER A 86 0.49 -5.20 6.66
C SER A 86 0.34 -3.76 7.15
N GLY A 87 -0.80 -3.43 7.73
CA GLY A 87 -1.10 -2.04 8.08
C GLY A 87 -2.50 -1.84 8.63
N SER A 88 -3.03 -0.64 8.43
CA SER A 88 -4.37 -0.24 8.90
C SER A 88 -5.25 0.16 7.73
N TRP A 89 -6.42 -0.45 7.66
CA TRP A 89 -7.51 -0.07 6.76
C TRP A 89 -8.39 0.98 7.43
N ILE A 90 -8.78 2.01 6.66
CA ILE A 90 -9.63 3.10 7.07
C ILE A 90 -10.69 3.32 6.00
N ALA A 91 -11.96 3.16 6.34
CA ALA A 91 -13.08 3.30 5.41
C ALA A 91 -14.35 3.79 6.10
N GLU A 92 -15.42 4.02 5.32
CA GLU A 92 -16.72 4.46 5.85
C GLU A 92 -17.41 3.35 6.68
N ASP A 93 -17.28 2.10 6.25
CA ASP A 93 -17.80 0.92 6.91
C ASP A 93 -16.88 -0.30 6.69
N LYS A 94 -17.24 -1.44 7.32
CA LYS A 94 -16.44 -2.68 7.32
C LYS A 94 -16.43 -3.44 6.00
N ASP A 95 -17.45 -3.23 5.17
CA ASP A 95 -17.67 -3.91 3.89
C ASP A 95 -17.35 -2.97 2.71
N ALA A 96 -16.78 -1.79 2.99
CA ALA A 96 -16.39 -0.81 2.01
C ALA A 96 -15.24 -1.31 1.14
N HIS A 97 -15.40 -1.14 -0.18
CA HIS A 97 -14.40 -1.50 -1.19
C HIS A 97 -13.47 -0.34 -1.53
N GLU A 98 -13.87 0.89 -1.18
CA GLU A 98 -13.07 2.09 -1.26
C GLU A 98 -12.58 2.50 0.13
N GLY A 99 -11.40 3.11 0.18
CA GLY A 99 -10.83 3.54 1.44
C GLY A 99 -9.34 3.81 1.36
N MET A 100 -8.73 3.90 2.52
CA MET A 100 -7.33 4.21 2.69
C MET A 100 -6.64 3.11 3.48
N PHE A 101 -5.53 2.62 2.95
CA PHE A 101 -4.64 1.72 3.67
C PHE A 101 -3.34 2.45 4.01
N LEU A 102 -2.94 2.39 5.28
CA LEU A 102 -1.71 2.99 5.79
C LEU A 102 -0.76 1.89 6.24
N THR A 103 0.52 1.99 5.87
CA THR A 103 1.52 1.00 6.25
C THR A 103 2.86 1.58 6.70
N VAL A 104 3.34 1.00 7.79
CA VAL A 104 4.62 1.10 8.51
C VAL A 104 5.80 0.32 7.91
N MET A 105 6.81 0.90 7.26
CA MET A 105 8.05 0.14 6.94
C MET A 105 9.29 1.06 6.91
N SER A 106 10.45 0.52 6.57
CA SER A 106 11.67 1.33 6.45
C SER A 106 11.59 2.33 5.28
N ASP A 107 12.23 3.49 5.40
CA ASP A 107 12.25 4.51 4.34
C ASP A 107 12.73 3.95 2.98
N ARG A 108 13.70 3.03 3.02
CA ARG A 108 14.22 2.35 1.83
C ARG A 108 13.17 1.46 1.19
N THR A 109 12.49 0.62 1.98
CA THR A 109 11.45 -0.30 1.51
C THR A 109 10.25 0.48 0.97
N GLU A 110 9.83 1.54 1.66
CA GLU A 110 8.78 2.45 1.18
C GLU A 110 9.13 3.07 -0.17
N PHE A 111 10.36 3.56 -0.32
CA PHE A 111 10.82 4.17 -1.56
C PHE A 111 10.83 3.17 -2.72
N LEU A 112 11.36 1.97 -2.49
CA LEU A 112 11.45 0.93 -3.52
C LEU A 112 10.07 0.48 -3.98
N ILE A 113 9.15 0.23 -3.05
CA ILE A 113 7.76 -0.15 -3.37
C ILE A 113 7.07 0.94 -4.18
N HIS A 114 7.17 2.20 -3.74
CA HIS A 114 6.54 3.31 -4.46
C HIS A 114 7.10 3.45 -5.88
N LYS A 115 8.43 3.34 -6.04
CA LYS A 115 9.08 3.39 -7.35
C LYS A 115 8.60 2.25 -8.25
N LEU A 116 8.56 1.02 -7.74
CA LEU A 116 8.12 -0.14 -8.51
C LEU A 116 6.66 -0.01 -8.95
N TRP A 117 5.77 0.44 -8.06
CA TRP A 117 4.38 0.72 -8.41
C TRP A 117 4.25 1.80 -9.49
N GLN A 118 5.02 2.90 -9.41
CA GLN A 118 5.03 3.91 -10.46
C GLN A 118 5.50 3.36 -11.81
N MET A 119 6.49 2.45 -11.80
CA MET A 119 6.97 1.80 -13.01
C MET A 119 5.93 0.85 -13.62
N SER A 120 5.19 0.10 -12.79
CA SER A 120 4.13 -0.79 -13.27
C SER A 120 2.97 -0.04 -13.90
N GLU A 121 2.57 1.12 -13.37
CA GLU A 121 1.51 1.94 -13.96
C GLU A 121 1.86 2.41 -15.38
N VAL A 122 3.13 2.76 -15.63
CA VAL A 122 3.63 3.13 -16.96
C VAL A 122 3.67 1.91 -17.89
N HIS A 123 4.09 0.76 -17.37
CA HIS A 123 4.16 -0.48 -18.15
C HIS A 123 2.77 -0.95 -18.60
N ILE A 124 1.79 -0.95 -17.69
CA ILE A 124 0.40 -1.32 -17.97
C ILE A 124 -0.21 -0.36 -19.01
N SER A 125 0.05 0.94 -18.89
CA SER A 125 -0.42 1.94 -19.86
C SER A 125 0.18 1.76 -21.26
N SER A 126 1.34 1.10 -21.39
CA SER A 126 2.00 0.84 -22.68
C SER A 126 1.51 -0.43 -23.39
N LEU A 127 0.80 -1.30 -22.66
CA LEU A 127 0.19 -2.53 -23.18
C LEU A 127 -1.27 -2.33 -23.63
N ALA A 128 -1.90 -1.19 -23.28
CA ALA A 128 -3.27 -0.82 -23.63
C ALA A 128 -3.35 -0.01 -24.94
#